data_AF-A0A060XFZ4-F1
#
_entry.id   AF-A0A060XFZ4-F1
#
_cell.length_a   1.000
_cell.length_b   1.000
_cell.length_c   1.000
_cell.angle_alpha   90.00
_cell.angle_beta   90.00
_cell.angle_gamma   90.00
#
_symmetry.space_group_name_H-M   'P 1'
#
loop_
_entity.id
_entity.type
_entity.pdbx_description
1 polymer ?
#
loop_
_entity_poly.entity_id
_entity_poly.type
_entity_poly.pdbx_seq_one_letter_code
_entity_poly.pdbx_strand_id
1 'polypeptide(L)'
;MGKSKEISQDRRKKIVDHKSGLSLGAISKRLKVPRSSVQTIGRKFKHHGNTQPSYRSGRRRILSPRNEHTFFAKSTNQSQNSSKGPCEDAGGNRYKSIYIHSKTSPIST
;
A
#
# COMPACT_ATOMS: atom_id res chain seq x y z
N MET A 1 7.01 17.41 -5.49
CA MET A 1 5.56 17.66 -5.31
C MET A 1 5.02 16.74 -4.21
N GLY A 2 4.72 17.28 -3.03
CA GLY A 2 4.18 16.50 -1.91
C GLY A 2 2.73 16.08 -2.14
N LYS A 3 2.31 14.99 -1.50
CA LYS A 3 0.91 14.55 -1.53
C LYS A 3 0.08 15.48 -0.64
N SER A 4 -0.99 16.03 -1.17
CA SER A 4 -1.97 16.79 -0.38
C SER A 4 -2.83 15.85 0.46
N LYS A 5 -3.35 16.35 1.59
CA LYS A 5 -4.30 15.63 2.44
C LYS A 5 -5.51 15.17 1.62
N GLU A 6 -6.00 13.97 1.92
CA GLU A 6 -7.21 13.45 1.30
C GLU A 6 -8.46 14.24 1.69
N ILE A 7 -9.39 14.35 0.75
CA ILE A 7 -10.70 14.97 0.98
C ILE A 7 -11.56 14.05 1.84
N SER A 8 -12.18 14.60 2.89
CA SER A 8 -13.10 13.89 3.79
C SER A 8 -14.30 13.30 3.04
N GLN A 9 -14.83 12.19 3.56
CA GLN A 9 -15.97 11.50 2.93
C GLN A 9 -17.21 12.39 2.80
N ASP A 10 -17.48 13.23 3.80
CA ASP A 10 -18.60 14.21 3.77
C ASP A 10 -18.52 15.14 2.55
N ARG A 11 -17.35 15.72 2.29
CA ARG A 11 -17.15 16.60 1.13
C ARG A 11 -17.31 15.84 -0.18
N ARG A 12 -16.95 14.55 -0.25
CA ARG A 12 -17.15 13.71 -1.44
C ARG A 12 -18.62 13.41 -1.70
N LYS A 13 -19.39 13.10 -0.65
CA LYS A 13 -20.85 12.91 -0.74
C LYS A 13 -21.52 14.18 -1.27
N LYS A 14 -21.21 15.34 -0.69
CA LYS A 14 -21.72 16.65 -1.16
C LYS A 14 -21.37 16.99 -2.62
N ILE A 15 -20.25 16.48 -3.15
CA ILE A 15 -19.91 16.64 -4.58
C ILE A 15 -20.82 15.78 -5.45
N VAL A 16 -21.20 14.58 -5.01
CA VAL A 16 -22.10 13.71 -5.75
C VAL A 16 -23.54 14.18 -5.65
N ASP A 17 -23.99 14.56 -4.46
CA ASP A 17 -25.38 14.96 -4.17
C ASP A 17 -25.75 16.37 -4.70
N HIS A 18 -24.94 16.94 -5.59
CA HIS A 18 -25.21 18.26 -6.14
C HIS A 18 -26.43 18.21 -7.09
N LYS A 19 -27.28 19.24 -7.04
CA LYS A 19 -28.41 19.38 -7.97
C LYS A 19 -27.90 19.44 -9.41
N SER A 20 -28.57 18.71 -10.31
CA SER A 20 -28.30 18.72 -11.75
C SER A 20 -28.28 20.18 -12.26
N GLY A 21 -27.15 20.60 -12.82
CA GLY A 21 -26.97 21.94 -13.39
C GLY A 21 -25.95 22.84 -12.70
N LEU A 22 -25.39 22.45 -11.55
CA LEU A 22 -24.27 23.21 -10.96
C LEU A 22 -22.97 22.97 -11.73
N SER A 23 -22.29 24.04 -12.12
CA SER A 23 -20.97 23.94 -12.77
C SER A 23 -19.90 23.42 -11.81
N LEU A 24 -18.86 22.74 -12.33
CA LEU A 24 -17.72 22.29 -11.54
C LEU A 24 -17.06 23.43 -10.75
N GLY A 25 -17.05 24.63 -11.33
CA GLY A 25 -16.52 25.83 -10.67
C GLY A 25 -17.39 26.29 -9.49
N ALA A 26 -18.71 26.25 -9.63
CA ALA A 26 -19.62 26.59 -8.54
C ALA A 26 -19.48 25.62 -7.35
N ILE A 27 -19.37 24.32 -7.63
CA ILE A 27 -19.16 23.28 -6.60
C ILE A 27 -17.81 23.47 -5.89
N SER A 28 -16.76 23.74 -6.67
CA SER A 28 -15.41 24.00 -6.15
C SER A 28 -15.38 25.20 -5.19
N LYS A 29 -15.99 26.32 -5.58
CA LYS A 29 -16.09 27.54 -4.75
C LYS A 29 -16.88 27.28 -3.47
N ARG A 30 -18.06 26.64 -3.56
CA ARG A 30 -18.92 26.35 -2.40
C ARG A 30 -18.27 25.42 -1.39
N LEU A 31 -17.60 24.36 -1.88
CA LEU A 31 -17.02 23.34 -1.01
C LEU A 31 -15.56 23.62 -0.65
N LYS A 32 -14.95 24.70 -1.18
CA LYS A 32 -13.51 25.03 -1.05
C LYS A 32 -12.59 23.86 -1.45
N VAL A 33 -13.02 23.08 -2.44
CA VAL A 33 -12.29 21.91 -2.98
C VAL A 33 -11.66 22.32 -4.32
N PRO A 34 -10.42 21.91 -4.64
CA PRO A 34 -9.85 22.13 -5.96
C PRO A 34 -10.75 21.57 -7.08
N ARG A 35 -10.91 22.34 -8.16
CA ARG A 35 -11.74 21.95 -9.31
C ARG A 35 -11.34 20.59 -9.90
N SER A 36 -10.04 20.28 -9.93
CA SER A 36 -9.50 18.99 -10.39
C SER A 36 -10.03 17.81 -9.57
N SER A 37 -10.11 17.96 -8.25
CA SER A 37 -10.63 16.95 -7.34
C SER A 37 -12.13 16.75 -7.51
N VAL A 38 -12.91 17.84 -7.67
CA VAL A 38 -14.35 17.76 -7.96
C VAL A 38 -14.57 16.97 -9.25
N GLN A 39 -13.78 17.26 -10.29
CA GLN A 39 -13.87 16.58 -11.57
C GLN A 39 -13.51 15.09 -11.47
N THR A 40 -12.44 14.73 -10.74
CA THR A 40 -12.05 13.31 -10.57
C THR A 40 -13.08 12.53 -9.78
N ILE A 41 -13.66 13.12 -8.72
CA ILE A 41 -14.72 12.48 -7.93
C ILE A 41 -15.98 12.27 -8.78
N GLY A 42 -16.42 13.29 -9.52
CA GLY A 42 -17.59 13.18 -10.40
C GLY A 42 -17.41 12.13 -11.49
N ARG A 43 -16.24 12.11 -12.16
CA ARG A 43 -15.91 11.06 -13.15
C ARG A 43 -15.91 9.67 -12.52
N LYS A 44 -15.26 9.52 -11.36
CA LYS A 44 -15.20 8.25 -10.64
C LYS A 44 -16.60 7.73 -10.31
N PHE A 45 -17.46 8.61 -9.80
CA PHE A 45 -18.82 8.25 -9.46
C PHE A 45 -19.62 7.81 -10.69
N LYS A 46 -19.50 8.51 -11.82
CA LYS A 46 -20.14 8.12 -13.08
C LYS A 46 -19.69 6.74 -13.58
N HIS A 47 -18.41 6.39 -13.41
CA HIS A 47 -17.87 5.12 -13.91
C HIS A 47 -18.05 3.94 -12.95
N HIS A 48 -17.93 4.16 -11.64
CA HIS A 48 -17.87 3.08 -10.65
C HIS A 48 -19.01 3.12 -9.61
N GLY A 49 -19.84 4.16 -9.62
CA GLY A 49 -20.93 4.32 -8.65
C GLY A 49 -20.47 4.58 -7.20
N ASN A 50 -19.17 4.83 -6.97
CA ASN A 50 -18.62 5.02 -5.62
C ASN A 50 -17.81 6.31 -5.46
N THR A 51 -17.76 6.80 -4.22
CA THR A 51 -17.00 7.99 -3.79
C THR A 51 -15.81 7.65 -2.88
N GLN A 52 -15.69 6.39 -2.47
CA GLN A 52 -14.64 5.94 -1.57
C GLN A 52 -13.27 5.97 -2.25
N PRO A 53 -12.17 6.31 -1.56
CA PRO A 53 -10.85 6.24 -2.16
C PRO A 53 -10.52 4.77 -2.47
N SER A 54 -9.86 4.53 -3.61
CA SER A 54 -9.40 3.18 -3.93
C SER A 54 -8.04 2.96 -3.31
N TYR A 55 -7.84 1.79 -2.71
CA TYR A 55 -6.52 1.39 -2.23
C TYR A 55 -5.57 1.27 -3.43
N ARG A 56 -4.35 1.78 -3.27
CA ARG A 56 -3.30 1.62 -4.29
C ARG A 56 -2.60 0.30 -4.06
N SER A 57 -2.36 -0.47 -5.11
CA SER A 57 -1.45 -1.60 -5.03
C SER A 57 -0.09 -1.10 -4.54
N GLY A 58 0.37 -1.71 -3.44
CA GLY A 58 1.66 -1.38 -2.84
C GLY A 58 2.82 -1.90 -3.70
N ARG A 59 4.04 -1.78 -3.15
CA ARG A 59 5.22 -2.42 -3.74
C ARG A 59 5.00 -3.94 -3.77
N ARG A 60 5.40 -4.59 -4.87
CA ARG A 60 5.36 -6.05 -4.96
C ARG A 60 6.20 -6.65 -3.82
N ARG A 61 5.68 -7.73 -3.23
CA ARG A 61 6.39 -8.53 -2.22
C ARG A 61 7.66 -9.10 -2.87
N ILE A 62 8.73 -9.16 -2.08
CA ILE A 62 10.02 -9.74 -2.52
C ILE A 62 9.86 -11.26 -2.66
N LEU A 63 9.19 -11.88 -1.68
CA LEU A 63 8.87 -13.30 -1.70
C LEU A 63 7.54 -13.53 -2.42
N SER A 64 7.50 -14.57 -3.25
CA SER A 64 6.26 -15.11 -3.78
C SER A 64 5.51 -15.87 -2.68
N PRO A 65 4.17 -16.02 -2.75
CA PRO A 65 3.41 -16.81 -1.78
C PRO A 65 3.94 -18.25 -1.61
N ARG A 66 4.46 -18.85 -2.69
CA ARG A 66 5.09 -20.18 -2.66
C ARG A 66 6.40 -20.18 -1.87
N ASN A 67 7.23 -19.15 -2.06
CA ASN A 67 8.49 -19.02 -1.35
C ASN A 67 8.27 -18.73 0.13
N GLU A 68 7.22 -17.97 0.46
CA GLU A 68 6.80 -17.76 1.85
C GLU A 68 6.35 -19.08 2.49
N HIS A 69 5.48 -19.84 1.82
CA HIS A 69 5.02 -21.14 2.35
C HIS A 69 6.18 -22.12 2.57
N THR A 70 7.12 -22.19 1.63
CA THR A 70 8.32 -23.04 1.78
C THR A 70 9.27 -22.52 2.87
N PHE A 71 9.41 -21.20 3.04
CA PHE A 71 10.17 -20.62 4.14
C PHE A 71 9.56 -20.99 5.48
N PHE A 72 8.25 -20.80 5.65
CA PHE A 72 7.56 -21.18 6.88
C PHE A 72 7.65 -22.69 7.15
N ALA A 73 7.38 -23.52 6.15
CA ALA A 73 7.49 -24.97 6.27
C ALA A 73 8.91 -25.43 6.62
N LYS A 74 9.96 -24.83 6.04
CA LYS A 74 11.34 -25.15 6.41
C LYS A 74 11.69 -24.65 7.81
N SER A 75 11.20 -23.48 8.22
CA SER A 75 11.47 -22.90 9.54
C SER A 75 10.87 -23.72 10.70
N THR A 76 9.67 -24.29 10.51
CA THR A 76 9.06 -25.16 11.52
C THR A 76 9.78 -26.50 11.63
N ASN A 77 10.33 -27.01 10.53
CA ASN A 77 11.10 -28.26 10.50
C ASN A 77 12.59 -28.09 10.90
N GLN A 78 13.13 -26.87 10.91
CA GLN A 78 14.53 -26.58 11.28
C GLN A 78 14.76 -26.27 12.77
N SER A 79 13.73 -26.33 13.61
CA SER A 79 13.85 -26.14 15.08
C SER A 79 14.85 -27.10 15.76
N GLN A 80 15.28 -28.17 15.07
CA GLN A 80 16.28 -29.12 15.59
C GLN A 80 17.71 -28.89 15.06
N ASN A 81 17.95 -28.13 13.98
CA ASN A 81 19.26 -28.11 13.31
C ASN A 81 19.67 -26.69 12.88
N SER A 82 20.30 -25.93 13.78
CA SER A 82 20.86 -24.62 13.45
C SER A 82 22.31 -24.74 12.97
N SER A 83 22.55 -24.64 11.66
CA SER A 83 23.78 -24.03 11.13
C SER A 83 23.60 -23.69 9.63
N LYS A 84 23.10 -22.47 9.34
CA LYS A 84 22.86 -21.89 7.99
C LYS A 84 21.83 -22.59 7.09
N GLY A 85 20.71 -21.89 6.84
CA GLY A 85 19.83 -22.10 5.69
C GLY A 85 18.70 -21.06 5.71
N PRO A 86 18.09 -20.62 4.58
CA PRO A 86 18.25 -21.08 3.20
C PRO A 86 18.88 -20.04 2.25
N CYS A 87 19.84 -20.48 1.44
CA CYS A 87 19.85 -20.28 -0.02
C CYS A 87 20.93 -21.16 -0.68
N GLU A 88 20.52 -22.11 -1.50
CA GLU A 88 21.14 -22.39 -2.80
C GLU A 88 19.95 -22.57 -3.75
N ASP A 89 19.73 -21.57 -4.60
CA ASP A 89 18.82 -21.71 -5.74
C ASP A 89 19.71 -21.79 -6.98
N ALA A 90 19.58 -22.87 -7.75
CA ALA A 90 20.20 -23.02 -9.06
C ALA A 90 19.65 -21.92 -9.99
N GLY A 91 20.26 -20.74 -9.95
CA GLY A 91 19.77 -19.57 -10.68
C GLY A 91 20.06 -18.20 -10.05
N GLY A 92 21.21 -17.99 -9.40
CA GLY A 92 21.93 -16.71 -9.37
C GLY A 92 21.20 -15.40 -9.02
N ASN A 93 20.05 -15.39 -8.32
CA ASN A 93 19.33 -14.15 -8.01
C ASN A 93 19.49 -13.67 -6.56
N ARG A 94 20.53 -12.84 -6.39
CA ARG A 94 20.80 -11.80 -5.35
C ARG A 94 19.92 -11.70 -4.08
N TYR A 95 19.74 -12.78 -3.32
CA TYR A 95 19.31 -12.73 -1.92
C TYR A 95 20.44 -12.37 -0.93
N LYS A 96 21.58 -11.84 -1.43
CA LYS A 96 22.68 -11.32 -0.60
C LYS A 96 22.44 -9.84 -0.29
N SER A 97 21.96 -9.51 0.92
CA SER A 97 22.28 -8.24 1.64
C SER A 97 21.39 -7.98 2.87
N ILE A 98 20.55 -8.91 3.34
CA ILE A 98 19.76 -8.70 4.57
C ILE A 98 20.22 -9.63 5.70
N TYR A 99 21.47 -9.51 6.13
CA TYR A 99 21.90 -10.04 7.43
C TYR A 99 22.57 -8.90 8.22
N ILE A 100 21.77 -8.23 9.04
CA ILE A 100 22.27 -7.22 9.99
C ILE A 100 22.91 -7.99 11.15
N HIS A 101 24.23 -7.88 11.29
CA HIS A 101 24.97 -8.46 12.41
C HIS A 101 24.75 -7.60 13.66
N SER A 102 23.80 -7.96 14.53
CA SER A 102 23.76 -7.41 15.88
C SER A 102 24.75 -8.19 16.76
N LYS A 103 25.95 -7.65 16.97
CA LYS A 103 26.85 -8.12 18.03
C LYS A 103 26.29 -7.64 19.38
N THR A 104 25.66 -8.53 20.14
CA THR A 104 25.41 -8.32 21.57
C THR A 104 26.38 -9.21 22.34
N SER A 105 27.41 -8.61 22.94
CA SER A 105 28.28 -9.25 23.91
C SER A 105 27.48 -9.62 25.17
N PRO A 106 27.73 -10.77 25.83
CA PRO A 106 27.10 -11.06 27.11
C PRO A 106 27.70 -10.17 28.20
N ILE A 107 26.84 -9.54 29.00
CA ILE A 107 27.22 -8.90 30.26
C ILE A 107 27.50 -10.03 31.26
N SER A 108 28.73 -10.12 31.75
CA SER A 108 29.06 -10.95 32.92
C SER A 108 28.56 -10.23 34.17
N THR A 109 27.65 -10.86 34.92
CA THR A 109 27.39 -10.54 36.32
C THR A 109 28.36 -11.27 37.23
#